data_AF-N1QWC7-F1
#
_entry.id   AF-N1QWC7-F1
#
_cell.length_a   1.000
_cell.length_b   1.000
_cell.length_c   1.000
_cell.angle_alpha   90.00
_cell.angle_beta   90.00
_cell.angle_gamma   90.00
#
_symmetry.space_group_name_H-M   'P 1'
#
loop_
_entity.id
_entity.type
_entity.pdbx_description
1 polymer ?
#
loop_
_entity_poly.entity_id
_entity_poly.type
_entity_poly.pdbx_seq_one_letter_code
_entity_poly.pdbx_strand_id
1 'polypeptide(L)'
;MACSDGEAEHQWIQNVKSGGAVPCLPPENCPNGWATPPGDTFMVRGPEYFATKAKIPGGEYLLKPLGVDWIKGPVKICEVLKNRNHRVRKAIDEEVSHGNKPFVWAFNLQLPSKENYSAIFYFVSLEPAPEGSLMDQFLKGDDALRKSRLKLIANIVKGPWIVRKAVGEQAICILGRALSCKYVEGSNFIEVDVDIGSSIVANAIVHLAFGYVATLTIDLAFVIESQAESELPERLLGAVRFSELSPGSAGVYEVPSEEQQEIAPILPSRLWRSFSQLLQNPGNSMQPSPSSENTNGNFHKEDAGNNDNCRRVGVVRAAAPPGSIPPTYIHGWVHEADSQNLSDIAGAEGPRGIASFFEPRTNTLGGNQAEPHAVKSASAVVQANVIEPSPMLTTAIGLPM
;
A
#
# COMPACT_ATOMS: atom_id res chain seq x y z
N MET A 1 40.68 -23.71 -8.91
CA MET A 1 40.09 -22.87 -7.85
C MET A 1 38.71 -22.48 -8.34
N ALA A 2 37.65 -22.82 -7.60
CA ALA A 2 36.26 -22.61 -8.01
C ALA A 2 35.38 -22.37 -6.76
N CYS A 3 35.86 -21.49 -5.88
CA CYS A 3 35.28 -21.23 -4.55
C CYS A 3 35.01 -19.74 -4.28
N SER A 4 35.44 -18.86 -5.18
CA SER A 4 35.31 -17.39 -5.07
C SER A 4 33.91 -16.88 -5.37
N ASP A 5 33.27 -17.44 -6.41
CA ASP A 5 32.16 -16.78 -7.07
C ASP A 5 30.88 -16.86 -6.21
N GLY A 6 30.67 -18.00 -5.57
CA GLY A 6 29.60 -18.18 -4.58
C GLY A 6 29.77 -17.32 -3.32
N GLU A 7 31.01 -17.14 -2.81
CA GLU A 7 31.24 -16.30 -1.63
C GLU A 7 30.96 -14.82 -1.94
N ALA A 8 31.38 -14.33 -3.11
CA ALA A 8 31.10 -12.96 -3.56
C ALA A 8 29.59 -12.73 -3.84
N GLU A 9 28.92 -13.67 -4.50
CA GLU A 9 27.46 -13.66 -4.74
C GLU A 9 26.67 -13.50 -3.44
N HIS A 10 27.11 -14.17 -2.37
CA HIS A 10 26.45 -14.07 -1.07
C HIS A 10 26.79 -12.74 -0.37
N GLN A 11 28.01 -12.23 -0.50
CA GLN A 11 28.46 -11.03 0.23
C GLN A 11 27.69 -9.76 -0.15
N TRP A 12 27.45 -9.49 -1.43
CA TRP A 12 26.71 -8.26 -1.82
C TRP A 12 25.26 -8.30 -1.33
N ILE A 13 24.61 -9.48 -1.37
CA ILE A 13 23.27 -9.68 -0.81
C ILE A 13 23.26 -9.39 0.69
N GLN A 14 24.26 -9.86 1.46
CA GLN A 14 24.34 -9.55 2.90
C GLN A 14 24.61 -8.05 3.16
N ASN A 15 25.41 -7.39 2.33
CA ASN A 15 25.64 -5.95 2.41
C ASN A 15 24.33 -5.15 2.18
N VAL A 16 23.51 -5.56 1.20
CA VAL A 16 22.21 -4.92 0.95
C VAL A 16 21.19 -5.23 2.06
N LYS A 17 21.19 -6.44 2.63
CA LYS A 17 20.36 -6.79 3.80
C LYS A 17 20.69 -5.97 5.03
N SER A 18 21.98 -5.75 5.31
CA SER A 18 22.44 -5.05 6.52
C SER A 18 22.44 -3.52 6.40
N GLY A 19 22.51 -2.96 5.18
CA GLY A 19 22.53 -1.51 4.95
C GLY A 19 21.19 -0.77 5.03
N GLY A 20 20.10 -1.43 5.45
CA GLY A 20 18.77 -0.82 5.61
C GLY A 20 18.54 -0.27 7.02
N ALA A 21 17.56 0.63 7.18
CA ALA A 21 17.21 1.21 8.49
C ALA A 21 16.62 0.19 9.49
N VAL A 22 16.15 -0.96 8.99
CA VAL A 22 15.54 -2.04 9.78
C VAL A 22 16.43 -3.29 9.66
N PRO A 23 16.85 -3.90 10.79
CA PRO A 23 17.73 -5.07 10.78
C PRO A 23 17.03 -6.31 10.21
N CYS A 24 17.77 -7.09 9.42
CA CYS A 24 17.38 -8.44 9.04
C CYS A 24 17.65 -9.39 10.22
N LEU A 25 16.62 -10.07 10.72
CA LEU A 25 16.65 -10.94 11.90
C LEU A 25 16.04 -12.33 11.59
N PRO A 26 16.21 -13.34 12.47
CA PRO A 26 15.49 -14.60 12.36
C PRO A 26 13.97 -14.41 12.53
N PRO A 27 13.12 -15.12 11.77
CA PRO A 27 11.66 -14.89 11.77
C PRO A 27 11.00 -15.18 13.13
N GLU A 28 11.57 -16.07 13.94
CA GLU A 28 11.11 -16.39 15.30
C GLU A 28 11.43 -15.30 16.34
N ASN A 29 12.39 -14.42 16.07
CA ASN A 29 12.80 -13.35 16.98
C ASN A 29 13.21 -12.09 16.19
N CYS A 30 12.19 -11.33 15.75
CA CYS A 30 12.32 -10.24 14.78
C CYS A 30 11.96 -8.83 15.32
N PRO A 31 12.21 -8.46 16.60
CA PRO A 31 11.69 -7.21 17.19
C PRO A 31 12.26 -5.96 16.51
N ASN A 32 11.39 -5.01 16.14
CA ASN A 32 11.71 -3.81 15.35
C ASN A 32 12.58 -4.15 14.11
N GLY A 33 12.28 -5.28 13.48
CA GLY A 33 13.11 -5.91 12.45
C GLY A 33 12.28 -6.43 11.27
N TRP A 34 12.97 -6.97 10.27
CA TRP A 34 12.38 -7.76 9.20
C TRP A 34 13.06 -9.13 9.06
N ALA A 35 12.36 -10.09 8.48
CA ALA A 35 12.82 -11.45 8.25
C ALA A 35 12.16 -12.05 7.01
N THR A 36 12.58 -13.25 6.62
CA THR A 36 11.84 -14.07 5.65
C THR A 36 11.08 -15.16 6.42
N PRO A 37 9.74 -15.18 6.38
CA PRO A 37 8.93 -16.20 7.05
C PRO A 37 8.98 -17.53 6.28
N PRO A 38 8.54 -18.66 6.87
CA PRO A 38 8.36 -19.91 6.14
C PRO A 38 7.23 -19.79 5.10
N GLY A 39 7.48 -20.23 3.86
CA GLY A 39 6.51 -20.10 2.76
C GLY A 39 5.24 -20.93 2.95
N ASP A 40 5.33 -22.02 3.72
CA ASP A 40 4.19 -22.86 4.08
C ASP A 40 3.13 -22.16 4.97
N THR A 41 3.44 -20.96 5.49
CA THR A 41 2.45 -20.12 6.17
C THR A 41 1.44 -19.46 5.21
N PHE A 42 1.70 -19.49 3.90
CA PHE A 42 0.82 -18.94 2.86
C PHE A 42 0.16 -20.08 2.06
N MET A 43 -1.16 -19.97 1.85
CA MET A 43 -1.92 -20.97 1.09
C MET A 43 -2.16 -20.53 -0.35
N VAL A 44 -1.51 -21.21 -1.30
CA VAL A 44 -1.51 -20.93 -2.75
C VAL A 44 -2.40 -21.92 -3.52
N ARG A 45 -2.68 -21.64 -4.80
CA ARG A 45 -3.46 -22.56 -5.66
C ARG A 45 -2.69 -23.85 -5.92
N GLY A 46 -3.25 -25.00 -5.53
CA GLY A 46 -2.68 -26.33 -5.81
C GLY A 46 -2.77 -26.73 -7.29
N PRO A 47 -2.16 -27.87 -7.69
CA PRO A 47 -2.03 -28.26 -9.10
C PRO A 47 -3.38 -28.40 -9.82
N GLU A 48 -4.40 -28.93 -9.15
CA GLU A 48 -5.75 -29.13 -9.67
C GLU A 48 -6.75 -28.04 -9.19
N TYR A 49 -6.27 -26.84 -8.82
CA TYR A 49 -7.11 -25.81 -8.19
C TYR A 49 -8.34 -25.42 -9.02
N PHE A 50 -8.28 -25.41 -10.35
CA PHE A 50 -9.45 -25.01 -11.15
C PHE A 50 -10.61 -26.00 -11.03
N ALA A 51 -10.32 -27.30 -10.91
CA ALA A 51 -11.32 -28.34 -10.66
C ALA A 51 -11.72 -28.44 -9.17
N THR A 52 -10.74 -28.44 -8.26
CA THR A 52 -10.95 -28.80 -6.84
C THR A 52 -11.16 -27.61 -5.89
N LYS A 53 -10.73 -26.41 -6.30
CA LYS A 53 -10.50 -25.22 -5.44
C LYS A 53 -9.55 -25.46 -4.25
N ALA A 54 -8.80 -26.57 -4.24
CA ALA A 54 -7.90 -26.94 -3.16
C ALA A 54 -6.63 -26.08 -3.17
N LYS A 55 -6.32 -25.47 -2.01
CA LYS A 55 -5.07 -24.74 -1.79
C LYS A 55 -4.05 -25.62 -1.07
N ILE A 56 -2.77 -25.36 -1.33
CA ILE A 56 -1.63 -26.04 -0.70
C ILE A 56 -0.72 -25.01 0.01
N PRO A 57 0.14 -25.44 0.95
CA PRO A 57 1.23 -24.60 1.46
C PRO A 57 2.14 -24.10 0.32
N GLY A 58 2.64 -22.86 0.46
CA GLY A 58 3.34 -22.16 -0.62
C GLY A 58 4.75 -22.65 -0.94
N GLY A 59 5.41 -23.37 -0.03
CA GLY A 59 6.76 -23.90 -0.24
C GLY A 59 7.83 -22.83 -0.50
N GLU A 60 8.74 -23.12 -1.43
CA GLU A 60 9.89 -22.28 -1.73
C GLU A 60 9.55 -21.03 -2.57
N TYR A 61 10.30 -19.95 -2.32
CA TYR A 61 10.20 -18.69 -3.05
C TYR A 61 10.93 -18.77 -4.41
N LEU A 62 10.39 -18.09 -5.42
CA LEU A 62 11.06 -17.90 -6.72
C LEU A 62 12.28 -16.96 -6.63
N LEU A 63 12.26 -15.99 -5.71
CA LEU A 63 13.26 -14.94 -5.58
C LEU A 63 13.94 -14.99 -4.20
N LYS A 64 15.26 -14.73 -4.17
CA LYS A 64 16.01 -14.57 -2.91
C LYS A 64 15.63 -13.22 -2.26
N PRO A 65 15.44 -13.12 -0.93
CA PRO A 65 15.27 -11.84 -0.26
C PRO A 65 16.56 -11.02 -0.36
N LEU A 66 16.46 -9.75 -0.76
CA LEU A 66 17.61 -8.85 -0.96
C LEU A 66 17.69 -7.75 0.13
N GLY A 67 16.57 -7.20 0.56
CA GLY A 67 16.57 -6.15 1.59
C GLY A 67 15.19 -5.57 1.86
N VAL A 68 15.10 -4.73 2.90
CA VAL A 68 13.91 -3.95 3.22
C VAL A 68 14.34 -2.54 3.58
N ASP A 69 13.66 -1.55 3.02
CA ASP A 69 13.80 -0.14 3.42
C ASP A 69 12.48 0.35 4.04
N TRP A 70 12.59 0.90 5.24
CA TRP A 70 11.54 1.60 5.94
C TRP A 70 11.94 3.07 5.96
N ILE A 71 11.26 3.88 5.15
CA ILE A 71 11.66 5.26 4.88
C ILE A 71 10.47 6.21 4.88
N LYS A 72 10.76 7.49 5.07
CA LYS A 72 9.74 8.54 5.17
C LYS A 72 10.20 9.87 4.57
N GLY A 73 9.25 10.67 4.11
CA GLY A 73 9.54 11.95 3.46
C GLY A 73 8.37 12.95 3.43
N PRO A 74 8.66 14.22 3.10
CA PRO A 74 7.63 15.27 3.01
C PRO A 74 6.70 15.09 1.80
N VAL A 75 7.14 14.33 0.79
CA VAL A 75 6.39 13.97 -0.42
C VAL A 75 6.31 12.45 -0.55
N LYS A 76 5.37 11.98 -1.36
CA LYS A 76 5.23 10.56 -1.70
C LYS A 76 6.52 10.04 -2.36
N ILE A 77 7.04 8.90 -1.90
CA ILE A 77 8.30 8.31 -2.39
C ILE A 77 7.98 7.27 -3.46
N CYS A 78 8.52 7.46 -4.66
CA CYS A 78 8.27 6.64 -5.85
C CYS A 78 9.54 6.49 -6.69
N GLU A 79 9.53 5.50 -7.59
CA GLU A 79 10.62 5.23 -8.55
C GLU A 79 12.03 5.12 -7.93
N VAL A 80 12.14 4.54 -6.72
CA VAL A 80 13.38 4.56 -5.92
C VAL A 80 14.57 3.90 -6.63
N LEU A 81 14.33 2.91 -7.50
CA LEU A 81 15.38 2.26 -8.28
C LEU A 81 15.79 3.04 -9.54
N LYS A 82 15.08 4.11 -9.94
CA LYS A 82 15.63 5.07 -10.93
C LYS A 82 16.73 5.94 -10.32
N ASN A 83 16.65 6.24 -9.03
CA ASN A 83 17.66 7.03 -8.34
C ASN A 83 18.99 6.25 -8.24
N ARG A 84 19.97 6.60 -9.08
CA ARG A 84 21.32 5.98 -9.08
C ARG A 84 22.09 6.16 -7.76
N ASN A 85 21.65 7.08 -6.89
CA ASN A 85 22.24 7.22 -5.56
C ASN A 85 21.63 6.28 -4.51
N HIS A 86 20.48 5.67 -4.80
CA HIS A 86 19.81 4.73 -3.90
C HIS A 86 20.67 3.51 -3.63
N ARG A 87 20.74 3.07 -2.37
CA ARG A 87 21.68 2.02 -1.91
C ARG A 87 21.52 0.68 -2.67
N VAL A 88 20.28 0.27 -2.91
CA VAL A 88 19.97 -0.96 -3.67
C VAL A 88 20.32 -0.78 -5.14
N ARG A 89 20.13 0.44 -5.70
CA ARG A 89 20.44 0.71 -7.09
C ARG A 89 21.94 0.72 -7.35
N LYS A 90 22.74 1.27 -6.43
CA LYS A 90 24.20 1.19 -6.46
C LYS A 90 24.68 -0.26 -6.47
N ALA A 91 24.17 -1.10 -5.56
CA ALA A 91 24.53 -2.52 -5.52
C ALA A 91 24.19 -3.27 -6.82
N ILE A 92 23.05 -2.97 -7.46
CA ILE A 92 22.71 -3.53 -8.79
C ILE A 92 23.71 -3.06 -9.85
N ASP A 93 23.99 -1.75 -9.93
CA ASP A 93 24.90 -1.19 -10.94
C ASP A 93 26.36 -1.69 -10.72
N GLU A 94 26.77 -1.91 -9.47
CA GLU A 94 28.07 -2.50 -9.08
C GLU A 94 28.19 -3.96 -9.54
N GLU A 95 27.20 -4.80 -9.25
CA GLU A 95 27.20 -6.21 -9.69
C GLU A 95 27.17 -6.34 -11.22
N VAL A 96 26.44 -5.46 -11.90
CA VAL A 96 26.44 -5.38 -13.37
C VAL A 96 27.82 -4.98 -13.91
N SER A 97 28.57 -4.14 -13.19
CA SER A 97 29.95 -3.78 -13.56
C SER A 97 30.94 -4.95 -13.39
N HIS A 98 30.66 -5.89 -12.48
CA HIS A 98 31.40 -7.15 -12.32
C HIS A 98 31.02 -8.21 -13.39
N GLY A 99 30.05 -7.93 -14.26
CA GLY A 99 29.57 -8.84 -15.31
C GLY A 99 28.40 -9.73 -14.91
N ASN A 100 27.94 -9.64 -13.65
CA ASN A 100 26.76 -10.34 -13.16
C ASN A 100 25.48 -9.70 -13.73
N LYS A 101 24.36 -10.44 -13.70
CA LYS A 101 23.07 -9.95 -14.23
C LYS A 101 21.92 -10.19 -13.24
N PRO A 102 22.01 -9.69 -11.99
CA PRO A 102 20.92 -9.80 -11.04
C PRO A 102 19.69 -9.05 -11.57
N PHE A 103 18.50 -9.65 -11.41
CA PHE A 103 17.23 -9.00 -11.69
C PHE A 103 16.46 -8.76 -10.39
N VAL A 104 16.31 -7.49 -10.01
CA VAL A 104 15.71 -7.09 -8.72
C VAL A 104 14.23 -6.75 -8.87
N TRP A 105 13.41 -7.25 -7.95
CA TRP A 105 12.02 -6.87 -7.78
C TRP A 105 11.89 -6.00 -6.55
N ALA A 106 11.33 -4.80 -6.69
CA ALA A 106 11.00 -3.91 -5.57
C ALA A 106 9.48 -3.77 -5.46
N PHE A 107 8.92 -4.01 -4.28
CA PHE A 107 7.53 -3.73 -3.97
C PHE A 107 7.46 -2.59 -2.95
N ASN A 108 7.10 -1.40 -3.41
CA ASN A 108 7.01 -0.19 -2.59
C ASN A 108 5.56 0.02 -2.13
N LEU A 109 5.26 -0.32 -0.87
CA LEU A 109 3.98 -0.01 -0.25
C LEU A 109 4.01 1.45 0.25
N GLN A 110 3.41 2.34 -0.54
CA GLN A 110 3.38 3.76 -0.29
C GLN A 110 2.20 4.09 0.63
N LEU A 111 2.47 4.71 1.79
CA LEU A 111 1.47 5.12 2.76
C LEU A 111 1.41 6.65 2.84
N PRO A 112 0.51 7.31 2.07
CA PRO A 112 0.35 8.75 2.14
C PRO A 112 -0.22 9.20 3.48
N SER A 113 0.50 10.06 4.19
CA SER A 113 0.06 10.68 5.45
C SER A 113 0.60 12.11 5.53
N LYS A 114 0.50 12.78 6.70
CA LYS A 114 1.17 14.08 6.92
C LYS A 114 2.68 14.01 6.67
N GLU A 115 3.29 12.88 6.98
CA GLU A 115 4.63 12.48 6.59
C GLU A 115 4.45 11.18 5.78
N ASN A 116 4.92 11.13 4.54
CA ASN A 116 4.67 9.98 3.68
C ASN A 116 5.64 8.86 4.06
N TYR A 117 5.13 7.66 4.32
CA TYR A 117 5.95 6.48 4.61
C TYR A 117 6.01 5.56 3.38
N SER A 118 7.09 4.81 3.26
CA SER A 118 7.23 3.74 2.27
C SER A 118 7.93 2.54 2.91
N ALA A 119 7.27 1.39 2.82
CA ALA A 119 7.85 0.10 3.15
C ALA A 119 8.19 -0.60 1.83
N ILE A 120 9.48 -0.72 1.54
CA ILE A 120 9.98 -1.22 0.26
C ILE A 120 10.66 -2.56 0.47
N PHE A 121 10.17 -3.58 -0.22
CA PHE A 121 10.65 -4.95 -0.10
C PHE A 121 11.38 -5.36 -1.38
N TYR A 122 12.66 -5.68 -1.25
CA TYR A 122 13.52 -6.04 -2.37
C TYR A 122 13.78 -7.54 -2.39
N PHE A 123 13.59 -8.13 -3.56
CA PHE A 123 13.91 -9.53 -3.86
C PHE A 123 14.78 -9.59 -5.12
N VAL A 124 15.56 -10.66 -5.31
CA VAL A 124 16.46 -10.82 -6.44
C VAL A 124 16.38 -12.22 -7.04
N SER A 125 16.34 -12.27 -8.37
CA SER A 125 16.76 -13.46 -9.13
C SER A 125 18.17 -13.23 -9.65
N LEU A 126 19.02 -14.23 -9.54
CA LEU A 126 20.40 -14.19 -10.06
C LEU A 126 20.50 -14.88 -11.42
N GLU A 127 19.61 -15.85 -11.64
CA GLU A 127 19.34 -16.45 -12.94
C GLU A 127 18.19 -15.72 -13.64
N PRO A 128 18.15 -15.69 -14.99
CA PRO A 128 16.99 -15.24 -15.74
C PRO A 128 15.73 -16.03 -15.39
N ALA A 129 14.55 -15.39 -15.52
CA ALA A 129 13.29 -16.11 -15.47
C ALA A 129 13.26 -17.19 -16.58
N PRO A 130 12.84 -18.44 -16.29
CA PRO A 130 12.74 -19.47 -17.34
C PRO A 130 11.79 -19.02 -18.45
N GLU A 131 12.21 -19.14 -19.70
CA GLU A 131 11.46 -18.65 -20.86
C GLU A 131 10.06 -19.28 -20.91
N GLY A 132 9.04 -18.45 -21.14
CA GLY A 132 7.64 -18.87 -21.16
C GLY A 132 7.03 -19.17 -19.78
N SER A 133 7.79 -19.10 -18.68
CA SER A 133 7.21 -19.19 -17.32
C SER A 133 6.27 -18.02 -17.03
N LEU A 134 5.37 -18.17 -16.05
CA LEU A 134 4.47 -17.09 -15.64
C LEU A 134 5.23 -15.83 -15.18
N MET A 135 6.43 -15.97 -14.63
CA MET A 135 7.29 -14.84 -14.24
C MET A 135 7.88 -14.13 -15.46
N ASP A 136 8.36 -14.87 -16.46
CA ASP A 136 8.84 -14.34 -17.74
C ASP A 136 7.72 -13.63 -18.51
N GLN A 137 6.53 -14.24 -18.56
CA GLN A 137 5.32 -13.66 -19.15
C GLN A 137 4.87 -12.39 -18.41
N PHE A 138 5.03 -12.30 -17.09
CA PHE A 138 4.69 -11.10 -16.33
C PHE A 138 5.66 -9.95 -16.58
N LEU A 139 6.96 -10.25 -16.66
CA LEU A 139 8.01 -9.26 -16.97
C LEU A 139 7.84 -8.71 -18.39
N LYS A 140 7.66 -9.58 -19.39
CA LYS A 140 7.41 -9.20 -20.80
C LYS A 140 5.99 -8.69 -21.08
N GLY A 141 5.07 -8.90 -20.14
CA GLY A 141 3.64 -8.61 -20.29
C GLY A 141 3.30 -7.13 -20.17
N ASP A 142 2.08 -6.78 -20.56
CA ASP A 142 1.59 -5.41 -20.48
C ASP A 142 1.01 -5.06 -19.09
N ASP A 143 0.63 -3.78 -18.95
CA ASP A 143 0.01 -3.26 -17.74
C ASP A 143 -1.31 -3.97 -17.38
N ALA A 144 -2.05 -4.52 -18.34
CA ALA A 144 -3.31 -5.21 -18.10
C ALA A 144 -3.08 -6.60 -17.49
N LEU A 145 -2.10 -7.36 -17.99
CA LEU A 145 -1.62 -8.59 -17.38
C LEU A 145 -1.12 -8.28 -15.96
N ARG A 146 -0.22 -7.32 -15.79
CA ARG A 146 0.37 -7.01 -14.48
C ARG A 146 -0.69 -6.61 -13.44
N LYS A 147 -1.62 -5.73 -13.79
CA LYS A 147 -2.73 -5.29 -12.91
C LYS A 147 -3.72 -6.42 -12.57
N SER A 148 -3.97 -7.33 -13.49
CA SER A 148 -4.90 -8.45 -13.27
C SER A 148 -4.27 -9.63 -12.53
N ARG A 149 -2.94 -9.77 -12.52
CA ARG A 149 -2.22 -10.94 -12.00
C ARG A 149 -1.47 -10.72 -10.67
N LEU A 150 -0.91 -9.54 -10.40
CA LEU A 150 -0.08 -9.36 -9.19
C LEU A 150 -0.92 -9.39 -7.91
N LYS A 151 -0.59 -10.31 -7.01
CA LYS A 151 -1.34 -10.62 -5.79
C LYS A 151 -0.47 -10.42 -4.55
N LEU A 152 -1.05 -9.79 -3.54
CA LEU A 152 -0.51 -9.70 -2.18
C LEU A 152 -1.31 -10.62 -1.25
N ILE A 153 -0.62 -11.37 -0.41
CA ILE A 153 -1.19 -12.13 0.70
C ILE A 153 -0.61 -11.55 2.00
N ALA A 154 -1.46 -11.22 2.97
CA ALA A 154 -1.06 -10.71 4.27
C ALA A 154 -1.57 -11.61 5.41
N ASN A 155 -0.71 -11.95 6.36
CA ASN A 155 -1.05 -12.70 7.56
C ASN A 155 -0.65 -11.90 8.81
N ILE A 156 -1.59 -11.62 9.72
CA ILE A 156 -1.30 -10.93 10.99
C ILE A 156 -0.92 -11.96 12.07
N VAL A 157 0.38 -12.29 12.11
CA VAL A 157 1.00 -13.24 13.04
C VAL A 157 0.78 -12.81 14.50
N LYS A 158 0.98 -11.53 14.81
CA LYS A 158 0.76 -10.92 16.13
C LYS A 158 0.08 -9.57 15.93
N GLY A 159 -0.91 -9.26 16.76
CA GLY A 159 -1.59 -7.97 16.67
C GLY A 159 -2.89 -7.87 17.47
N PRO A 160 -3.36 -6.65 17.74
CA PRO A 160 -4.69 -6.41 18.29
C PRO A 160 -5.79 -7.01 17.41
N TRP A 161 -6.82 -7.57 18.04
CA TRP A 161 -7.94 -8.22 17.34
C TRP A 161 -8.66 -7.28 16.35
N ILE A 162 -8.70 -5.98 16.65
CA ILE A 162 -9.32 -4.96 15.78
C ILE A 162 -8.61 -4.84 14.43
N VAL A 163 -7.27 -4.93 14.40
CA VAL A 163 -6.50 -4.90 13.15
C VAL A 163 -6.76 -6.18 12.36
N ARG A 164 -6.75 -7.34 13.03
CA ARG A 164 -7.13 -8.64 12.43
C ARG A 164 -8.53 -8.60 11.81
N LYS A 165 -9.50 -8.00 12.50
CA LYS A 165 -10.88 -7.92 12.03
C LYS A 165 -11.04 -6.96 10.84
N ALA A 166 -10.30 -5.86 10.80
CA ALA A 166 -10.32 -4.88 9.71
C ALA A 166 -9.61 -5.39 8.45
N VAL A 167 -8.48 -6.10 8.61
CA VAL A 167 -7.72 -6.72 7.52
C VAL A 167 -8.44 -7.95 6.94
N GLY A 168 -9.25 -8.64 7.76
CA GLY A 168 -10.10 -9.73 7.33
C GLY A 168 -9.46 -11.11 7.44
N GLU A 169 -10.27 -12.15 7.26
CA GLU A 169 -9.88 -13.56 7.44
C GLU A 169 -9.00 -14.09 6.29
N GLN A 170 -9.23 -13.59 5.08
CA GLN A 170 -8.45 -13.90 3.88
C GLN A 170 -7.93 -12.59 3.30
N ALA A 171 -6.92 -12.01 3.94
CA ALA A 171 -6.30 -10.75 3.52
C ALA A 171 -5.43 -10.93 2.28
N ILE A 172 -6.10 -11.22 1.17
CA ILE A 172 -5.54 -11.49 -0.14
C ILE A 172 -6.16 -10.47 -1.09
N CYS A 173 -5.33 -9.69 -1.78
CA CYS A 173 -5.80 -8.75 -2.79
C CYS A 173 -4.98 -8.85 -4.07
N ILE A 174 -5.64 -8.65 -5.20
CA ILE A 174 -4.97 -8.45 -6.48
C ILE A 174 -4.69 -6.96 -6.56
N LEU A 175 -3.42 -6.58 -6.48
CA LEU A 175 -3.00 -5.21 -6.21
C LEU A 175 -3.56 -4.23 -7.25
N GLY A 176 -3.37 -4.50 -8.54
CA GLY A 176 -3.87 -3.65 -9.61
C GLY A 176 -5.40 -3.63 -9.81
N ARG A 177 -6.16 -4.43 -9.07
CA ARG A 177 -7.64 -4.32 -8.99
C ARG A 177 -8.10 -3.51 -7.77
N ALA A 178 -7.31 -3.52 -6.70
CA ALA A 178 -7.66 -2.90 -5.41
C ALA A 178 -7.03 -1.50 -5.23
N LEU A 179 -5.93 -1.23 -5.92
CA LEU A 179 -5.04 -0.09 -5.73
C LEU A 179 -4.43 0.37 -7.07
N SER A 180 -4.15 1.66 -7.19
CA SER A 180 -3.28 2.20 -8.24
C SER A 180 -1.86 1.67 -8.05
N CYS A 181 -1.40 0.89 -9.02
CA CYS A 181 -0.03 0.37 -9.09
C CYS A 181 0.67 0.98 -10.30
N LYS A 182 1.88 1.52 -10.10
CA LYS A 182 2.75 1.98 -11.18
C LYS A 182 3.94 1.04 -11.30
N TYR A 183 4.14 0.50 -12.49
CA TYR A 183 5.27 -0.37 -12.82
C TYR A 183 6.40 0.47 -13.40
N VAL A 184 7.60 0.30 -12.86
CA VAL A 184 8.81 1.03 -13.27
C VAL A 184 9.87 0.00 -13.63
N GLU A 185 10.25 -0.02 -14.90
CA GLU A 185 11.16 -1.02 -15.45
C GLU A 185 12.53 -0.41 -15.74
N GLY A 186 13.57 -1.20 -15.48
CA GLY A 186 14.93 -0.96 -15.94
C GLY A 186 15.56 -2.25 -16.48
N SER A 187 16.79 -2.16 -16.98
CA SER A 187 17.48 -3.32 -17.58
C SER A 187 17.64 -4.51 -16.62
N ASN A 188 17.73 -4.25 -15.32
CA ASN A 188 18.06 -5.21 -14.27
C ASN A 188 17.09 -5.14 -13.07
N PHE A 189 15.93 -4.49 -13.23
CA PHE A 189 14.93 -4.43 -12.17
C PHE A 189 13.51 -4.15 -12.68
N ILE A 190 12.54 -4.53 -11.86
CA ILE A 190 11.16 -4.02 -11.88
C ILE A 190 10.80 -3.50 -10.49
N GLU A 191 10.20 -2.32 -10.44
CA GLU A 191 9.66 -1.71 -9.23
C GLU A 191 8.14 -1.55 -9.38
N VAL A 192 7.41 -1.88 -8.31
CA VAL A 192 5.96 -1.73 -8.22
C VAL A 192 5.64 -0.75 -7.10
N ASP A 193 5.33 0.48 -7.50
CA ASP A 193 4.82 1.53 -6.64
C ASP A 193 3.33 1.28 -6.36
N VAL A 194 3.00 0.89 -5.13
CA VAL A 194 1.64 0.54 -4.70
C VAL A 194 1.05 1.66 -3.84
N ASP A 195 0.13 2.42 -4.41
CA ASP A 195 -0.49 3.57 -3.74
C ASP A 195 -1.65 3.14 -2.84
N ILE A 196 -1.37 2.92 -1.55
CA ILE A 196 -2.41 2.62 -0.55
C ILE A 196 -3.47 3.72 -0.45
N GLY A 197 -3.09 4.99 -0.69
CA GLY A 197 -3.99 6.13 -0.62
C GLY A 197 -5.01 6.19 -1.76
N SER A 198 -4.81 5.44 -2.84
CA SER A 198 -5.73 5.38 -3.99
C SER A 198 -7.07 4.70 -3.70
N SER A 199 -7.20 3.98 -2.57
CA SER A 199 -8.42 3.30 -2.14
C SER A 199 -8.80 3.71 -0.73
N ILE A 200 -9.99 4.31 -0.57
CA ILE A 200 -10.50 4.76 0.74
C ILE A 200 -10.50 3.61 1.77
N VAL A 201 -10.88 2.41 1.34
CA VAL A 201 -10.96 1.21 2.19
C VAL A 201 -9.57 0.73 2.60
N ALA A 202 -8.66 0.56 1.63
CA ALA A 202 -7.29 0.11 1.94
C ALA A 202 -6.55 1.14 2.79
N ASN A 203 -6.70 2.43 2.47
CA ASN A 203 -6.12 3.53 3.23
C ASN A 203 -6.58 3.53 4.69
N ALA A 204 -7.87 3.31 4.95
CA ALA A 204 -8.40 3.20 6.31
C ALA A 204 -7.84 1.97 7.06
N ILE A 205 -7.79 0.81 6.41
CA ILE A 205 -7.28 -0.44 7.01
C ILE A 205 -5.77 -0.31 7.33
N VAL A 206 -4.97 0.21 6.41
CA VAL A 206 -3.52 0.35 6.61
C VAL A 206 -3.21 1.46 7.61
N HIS A 207 -3.95 2.57 7.65
CA HIS A 207 -3.77 3.58 8.71
C HIS A 207 -4.15 3.05 10.10
N LEU A 208 -5.19 2.22 10.21
CA LEU A 208 -5.52 1.51 11.46
C LEU A 208 -4.36 0.58 11.87
N ALA A 209 -3.83 -0.22 10.94
CA ALA A 209 -2.67 -1.07 11.21
C ALA A 209 -1.44 -0.24 11.60
N PHE A 210 -1.17 0.87 10.90
CA PHE A 210 -0.07 1.78 11.18
C PHE A 210 -0.13 2.36 12.60
N GLY A 211 -1.32 2.67 13.12
CA GLY A 211 -1.52 3.07 14.52
C GLY A 211 -1.08 2.02 15.56
N TYR A 212 -0.93 0.75 15.16
CA TYR A 212 -0.48 -0.36 16.00
C TYR A 212 0.86 -0.97 15.55
N VAL A 213 1.56 -0.38 14.58
CA VAL A 213 2.71 -1.02 13.89
C VAL A 213 3.85 -1.45 14.84
N ALA A 214 4.09 -0.70 15.92
CA ALA A 214 5.04 -1.03 16.98
C ALA A 214 4.63 -2.25 17.85
N THR A 215 3.46 -2.86 17.59
CA THR A 215 2.93 -4.06 18.29
C THR A 215 2.47 -5.16 17.33
N LEU A 216 2.59 -4.93 16.02
CA LEU A 216 2.16 -5.85 14.96
C LEU A 216 3.34 -6.69 14.45
N THR A 217 3.08 -7.97 14.20
CA THR A 217 3.90 -8.82 13.33
C THR A 217 3.06 -9.21 12.14
N ILE A 218 3.51 -8.83 10.93
CA ILE A 218 2.81 -9.09 9.67
C ILE A 218 3.76 -9.84 8.74
N ASP A 219 3.24 -10.92 8.16
CA ASP A 219 3.88 -11.60 7.04
C ASP A 219 3.16 -11.18 5.75
N LEU A 220 3.92 -10.71 4.77
CA LEU A 220 3.46 -10.37 3.43
C LEU A 220 4.13 -11.30 2.41
N ALA A 221 3.37 -11.84 1.46
CA ALA A 221 3.87 -12.57 0.31
C ALA A 221 3.35 -11.99 -1.01
N PHE A 222 4.24 -11.90 -1.99
CA PHE A 222 3.94 -11.48 -3.36
C PHE A 222 3.83 -12.72 -4.25
N VAL A 223 2.81 -12.75 -5.11
CA VAL A 223 2.46 -13.91 -5.93
C VAL A 223 1.94 -13.43 -7.28
N ILE A 224 2.24 -14.13 -8.37
CA ILE A 224 1.55 -13.92 -9.65
C ILE A 224 0.39 -14.91 -9.70
N GLU A 225 -0.85 -14.43 -9.81
CA GLU A 225 -2.05 -15.26 -9.78
C GLU A 225 -2.11 -16.18 -11.01
N SER A 226 -2.03 -17.50 -10.81
CA SER A 226 -2.30 -18.49 -11.85
C SER A 226 -3.79 -18.47 -12.24
N GLN A 227 -4.11 -18.28 -13.51
CA GLN A 227 -5.46 -18.24 -14.11
C GLN A 227 -5.68 -19.36 -15.16
N ALA A 228 -4.65 -20.13 -15.52
CA ALA A 228 -4.75 -21.32 -16.39
C ALA A 228 -4.08 -22.55 -15.75
N GLU A 229 -4.49 -23.77 -16.14
CA GLU A 229 -3.96 -25.03 -15.57
C GLU A 229 -2.45 -25.21 -15.79
N SER A 230 -1.92 -24.77 -16.93
CA SER A 230 -0.48 -24.76 -17.24
C SER A 230 0.36 -23.83 -16.36
N GLU A 231 -0.29 -22.97 -15.57
CA GLU A 231 0.34 -22.03 -14.64
C GLU A 231 0.29 -22.54 -13.18
N LEU A 232 -0.20 -23.77 -12.94
CA LEU A 232 -0.30 -24.39 -11.61
C LEU A 232 0.83 -25.43 -11.36
N PRO A 233 1.19 -25.70 -10.09
CA PRO A 233 0.76 -24.99 -8.89
C PRO A 233 1.30 -23.55 -8.84
N GLU A 234 0.56 -22.68 -8.18
CA GLU A 234 0.93 -21.28 -7.99
C GLU A 234 2.13 -21.18 -7.03
N ARG A 235 3.13 -20.35 -7.35
CA ARG A 235 4.39 -20.21 -6.60
C ARG A 235 4.53 -18.81 -6.00
N LEU A 236 5.06 -18.71 -4.79
CA LEU A 236 5.37 -17.43 -4.15
C LEU A 236 6.56 -16.76 -4.86
N LEU A 237 6.46 -15.48 -5.23
CA LEU A 237 7.61 -14.71 -5.71
C LEU A 237 8.63 -14.54 -4.58
N GLY A 238 8.15 -14.06 -3.44
CA GLY A 238 8.95 -13.80 -2.24
C GLY A 238 8.04 -13.37 -1.10
N ALA A 239 8.53 -13.47 0.13
CA ALA A 239 7.83 -13.00 1.31
C ALA A 239 8.74 -12.33 2.33
N VAL A 240 8.11 -11.50 3.15
CA VAL A 240 8.74 -10.68 4.18
C VAL A 240 7.87 -10.69 5.44
N ARG A 241 8.50 -10.90 6.59
CA ARG A 241 7.97 -10.61 7.91
C ARG A 241 8.51 -9.25 8.30
N PHE A 242 7.69 -8.39 8.85
CA PHE A 242 8.17 -7.28 9.68
C PHE A 242 7.42 -7.29 11.01
N SER A 243 8.12 -6.89 12.07
CA SER A 243 7.57 -6.97 13.42
C SER A 243 7.95 -5.74 14.24
N GLU A 244 6.95 -5.17 14.91
CA GLU A 244 7.13 -4.14 15.94
C GLU A 244 7.93 -2.93 15.43
N LEU A 245 7.76 -2.57 14.16
CA LEU A 245 8.47 -1.45 13.55
C LEU A 245 8.07 -0.16 14.25
N SER A 246 9.06 0.61 14.71
CA SER A 246 8.83 1.97 15.18
C SER A 246 8.61 2.93 13.99
N PRO A 247 7.57 3.77 13.96
CA PRO A 247 7.48 4.86 12.99
C PRO A 247 8.68 5.81 13.06
N GLY A 248 9.31 5.95 14.24
CA GLY A 248 10.51 6.75 14.43
C GLY A 248 11.80 6.13 13.88
N SER A 249 11.82 4.84 13.52
CA SER A 249 12.98 4.18 12.91
C SER A 249 13.03 4.32 11.38
N ALA A 250 11.99 4.86 10.74
CA ALA A 250 12.02 5.10 9.31
C ALA A 250 13.06 6.16 8.94
N GLY A 251 13.98 5.79 8.04
CA GLY A 251 15.02 6.67 7.53
C GLY A 251 14.42 7.83 6.74
N VAL A 252 15.01 9.03 6.84
CA VAL A 252 14.58 10.17 6.03
C VAL A 252 15.03 9.94 4.59
N TYR A 253 14.07 9.94 3.65
CA TYR A 253 14.37 9.86 2.23
C TYR A 253 14.72 11.24 1.68
N GLU A 254 15.96 11.41 1.23
CA GLU A 254 16.41 12.60 0.54
C GLU A 254 15.91 12.60 -0.90
N VAL A 255 15.03 13.55 -1.23
CA VAL A 255 14.52 13.74 -2.59
C VAL A 255 15.64 14.25 -3.50
N PRO A 256 15.94 13.59 -4.63
CA PRO A 256 16.97 14.03 -5.57
C PRO A 256 16.76 15.48 -6.03
N SER A 257 17.84 16.26 -6.07
CA SER A 257 17.80 17.71 -6.29
C SER A 257 17.24 18.15 -7.65
N GLU A 258 17.13 17.24 -8.61
CA GLU A 258 16.55 17.52 -9.93
C GLU A 258 15.03 17.81 -9.85
N GLU A 259 14.30 17.17 -8.93
CA GLU A 259 12.87 17.48 -8.71
C GLU A 259 12.64 18.83 -7.99
N GLN A 260 13.67 19.35 -7.30
CA GLN A 260 13.55 20.60 -6.53
C GLN A 260 13.40 21.82 -7.45
N GLN A 261 13.82 21.72 -8.73
CA GLN A 261 13.67 22.81 -9.70
C GLN A 261 12.21 23.02 -10.15
N GLU A 262 11.34 22.00 -10.05
CA GLU A 262 9.90 22.15 -10.33
C GLU A 262 9.06 22.53 -9.08
N ILE A 263 9.60 22.35 -7.88
CA ILE A 263 8.87 22.58 -6.62
C ILE A 263 9.04 24.02 -6.10
N ALA A 264 9.94 24.81 -6.70
CA ALA A 264 10.00 26.24 -6.45
C ALA A 264 8.64 26.91 -6.81
N PRO A 265 7.96 27.59 -5.87
CA PRO A 265 6.70 28.25 -6.19
C PRO A 265 6.96 29.32 -7.25
N ILE A 266 6.17 29.30 -8.34
CA ILE A 266 6.22 30.29 -9.41
C ILE A 266 5.64 31.62 -8.89
N LEU A 267 6.39 32.29 -8.03
CA LEU A 267 6.25 33.72 -7.81
C LEU A 267 6.91 34.42 -9.01
N PRO A 268 6.18 35.27 -9.76
CA PRO A 268 6.78 36.02 -10.85
C PRO A 268 7.95 36.84 -10.33
N SER A 269 9.15 36.57 -10.83
CA SER A 269 10.42 37.22 -10.46
C SER A 269 10.47 38.74 -10.76
N ARG A 270 9.35 39.30 -11.24
CA ARG A 270 9.11 40.73 -11.47
C ARG A 270 8.41 41.44 -10.30
N LEU A 271 7.73 40.73 -9.39
CA LEU A 271 7.04 41.37 -8.25
C LEU A 271 7.96 41.65 -7.04
N TRP A 272 8.99 40.83 -6.81
CA TRP A 272 9.86 40.99 -5.64
C TRP A 272 10.76 42.23 -5.74
N ARG A 273 11.20 42.62 -6.95
CA ARG A 273 12.00 43.85 -7.16
C ARG A 273 11.26 45.13 -6.75
N SER A 274 9.93 45.14 -6.81
CA SER A 274 9.11 46.28 -6.39
C SER A 274 8.94 46.36 -4.87
N PHE A 275 8.86 45.23 -4.16
CA PHE A 275 8.75 45.23 -2.69
C PHE A 275 10.07 45.59 -2.00
N SER A 276 11.23 45.25 -2.57
CA SER A 276 12.54 45.65 -2.02
C SER A 276 12.80 47.16 -2.06
N GLN A 277 12.07 47.94 -2.87
CA GLN A 277 12.20 49.40 -2.95
C GLN A 277 11.13 50.16 -2.13
N LEU A 278 10.15 49.46 -1.53
CA LEU A 278 9.06 50.09 -0.76
C LEU A 278 9.29 50.09 0.77
N LEU A 279 10.50 49.73 1.22
CA LEU A 279 10.89 49.71 2.64
C LEU A 279 12.04 50.67 2.97
N GLN A 280 12.35 51.63 2.09
CA GLN A 280 13.37 52.65 2.33
C GLN A 280 12.84 54.08 2.10
N ASN A 281 12.70 54.79 3.22
CA ASN A 281 12.42 56.21 3.43
C ASN A 281 11.01 56.80 3.13
N PRO A 282 10.54 57.74 3.98
CA PRO A 282 9.34 58.55 3.76
C PRO A 282 9.66 59.87 3.04
N GLY A 283 8.73 60.40 2.24
CA GLY A 283 8.85 61.77 1.71
C GLY A 283 7.97 62.12 0.50
N ASN A 284 6.87 62.82 0.76
CA ASN A 284 6.14 63.78 -0.10
C ASN A 284 6.12 63.66 -1.66
N SER A 285 4.88 63.56 -2.15
CA SER A 285 4.20 64.53 -3.04
C SER A 285 3.94 64.22 -4.55
N MET A 286 2.68 64.52 -4.91
CA MET A 286 2.05 64.80 -6.22
C MET A 286 1.82 63.69 -7.29
N GLN A 287 0.55 63.65 -7.70
CA GLN A 287 -0.09 63.07 -8.91
C GLN A 287 0.36 63.77 -10.23
N PRO A 288 -0.11 63.35 -11.44
CA PRO A 288 -1.13 62.32 -11.78
C PRO A 288 -0.76 61.29 -12.90
N SER A 289 -1.68 60.35 -13.11
CA SER A 289 -1.84 59.42 -14.26
C SER A 289 -2.14 60.16 -15.61
N PRO A 290 -2.24 59.52 -16.81
CA PRO A 290 -3.27 58.49 -17.13
C PRO A 290 -2.99 57.46 -18.27
N SER A 291 -4.00 56.62 -18.56
CA SER A 291 -4.30 55.90 -19.85
C SER A 291 -3.32 54.82 -20.34
N SER A 292 -3.69 53.79 -21.12
CA SER A 292 -4.94 53.33 -21.78
C SER A 292 -4.87 51.79 -21.98
N GLU A 293 -5.92 51.02 -21.70
CA GLU A 293 -6.85 50.35 -22.65
C GLU A 293 -6.30 49.27 -23.63
N ASN A 294 -7.14 48.23 -23.83
CA ASN A 294 -7.26 47.37 -25.04
C ASN A 294 -6.14 46.31 -25.31
N THR A 295 -6.41 45.12 -25.88
CA THR A 295 -7.66 44.55 -26.45
C THR A 295 -7.70 43.01 -26.41
N ASN A 296 -8.88 42.43 -26.71
CA ASN A 296 -9.15 41.00 -26.92
C ASN A 296 -8.25 40.30 -27.94
N GLY A 297 -8.12 38.97 -27.79
CA GLY A 297 -7.63 38.04 -28.82
C GLY A 297 -8.10 36.60 -28.55
N ASN A 298 -9.23 36.21 -29.16
CA ASN A 298 -9.81 34.87 -29.07
C ASN A 298 -9.27 33.97 -30.20
N PHE A 299 -9.03 32.67 -29.97
CA PHE A 299 -9.35 31.59 -30.94
C PHE A 299 -9.15 30.17 -30.34
N HIS A 300 -9.99 29.23 -30.79
CA HIS A 300 -10.01 27.81 -30.40
C HIS A 300 -9.10 26.94 -31.31
N LYS A 301 -8.54 25.84 -30.80
CA LYS A 301 -9.08 24.47 -30.97
C LYS A 301 -8.25 23.35 -30.29
N GLU A 302 -8.96 22.28 -29.91
CA GLU A 302 -8.67 20.82 -29.95
C GLU A 302 -7.23 20.36 -30.35
N ASP A 303 -6.62 19.29 -29.82
CA ASP A 303 -7.18 18.12 -29.10
C ASP A 303 -6.10 17.30 -28.32
N ALA A 304 -6.51 16.14 -27.77
CA ALA A 304 -5.70 15.03 -27.23
C ALA A 304 -5.16 15.16 -25.78
N GLY A 305 -5.86 14.52 -24.84
CA GLY A 305 -5.43 14.37 -23.45
C GLY A 305 -4.61 13.10 -23.21
N ASN A 306 -3.33 13.25 -22.84
CA ASN A 306 -2.58 12.24 -22.11
C ASN A 306 -2.83 12.44 -20.60
N ASN A 307 -3.20 11.39 -19.86
CA ASN A 307 -3.67 11.53 -18.48
C ASN A 307 -2.54 11.38 -17.44
N ASP A 308 -1.52 12.25 -17.54
CA ASP A 308 -0.46 12.36 -16.54
C ASP A 308 -0.98 13.00 -15.26
N ASN A 309 -1.48 12.19 -14.32
CA ASN A 309 -2.03 12.69 -13.07
C ASN A 309 -1.19 12.30 -11.84
N CYS A 310 0.05 12.78 -11.83
CA CYS A 310 0.87 12.88 -10.62
C CYS A 310 1.11 14.35 -10.22
N ARG A 311 0.06 15.20 -10.26
CA ARG A 311 -0.13 16.44 -9.44
C ARG A 311 -1.35 17.25 -9.91
N ARG A 312 -2.41 17.31 -9.07
CA ARG A 312 -3.22 18.53 -8.80
C ARG A 312 -4.20 18.27 -7.65
N VAL A 313 -3.92 18.87 -6.48
CA VAL A 313 -4.94 19.09 -5.45
C VAL A 313 -5.48 20.50 -5.64
N GLY A 314 -6.76 20.62 -5.98
CA GLY A 314 -7.43 21.92 -6.10
C GLY A 314 -7.71 22.52 -4.73
N VAL A 315 -7.19 23.72 -4.46
CA VAL A 315 -7.55 24.48 -3.26
C VAL A 315 -8.95 25.08 -3.45
N VAL A 316 -9.96 24.44 -2.86
CA VAL A 316 -11.29 25.04 -2.73
C VAL A 316 -11.26 26.06 -1.60
N ARG A 317 -11.30 27.36 -1.95
CA ARG A 317 -11.56 28.43 -0.99
C ARG A 317 -13.01 28.37 -0.53
N ALA A 318 -13.26 27.86 0.67
CA ALA A 318 -14.51 28.15 1.39
C ALA A 318 -14.41 29.55 2.03
N ALA A 319 -15.39 30.41 1.78
CA ALA A 319 -15.50 31.71 2.44
C ALA A 319 -16.22 31.56 3.79
N ALA A 320 -15.74 32.26 4.83
CA ALA A 320 -16.39 32.33 6.13
C ALA A 320 -17.27 33.60 6.22
N PRO A 321 -18.48 33.54 6.80
CA PRO A 321 -19.23 34.73 7.20
C PRO A 321 -18.75 35.27 8.56
N PRO A 322 -18.94 36.57 8.86
CA PRO A 322 -18.46 37.20 10.10
C PRO A 322 -19.46 37.09 11.27
N GLY A 323 -18.95 37.09 12.50
CA GLY A 323 -19.76 37.20 13.72
C GLY A 323 -18.97 36.93 15.01
N SER A 324 -18.76 37.96 15.83
CA SER A 324 -17.86 37.93 17.00
C SER A 324 -18.55 38.35 18.31
N ILE A 325 -18.50 37.51 19.36
CA ILE A 325 -18.77 37.86 20.77
C ILE A 325 -17.81 37.03 21.68
N PRO A 326 -17.20 37.60 22.75
CA PRO A 326 -16.09 36.98 23.50
C PRO A 326 -16.53 36.09 24.70
N PRO A 327 -15.61 35.33 25.34
CA PRO A 327 -15.94 34.38 26.41
C PRO A 327 -16.01 35.00 27.81
N THR A 328 -16.91 34.49 28.64
CA THR A 328 -16.94 34.75 30.09
C THR A 328 -16.36 33.59 30.89
N TYR A 329 -15.60 33.94 31.93
CA TYR A 329 -14.99 33.04 32.92
C TYR A 329 -16.04 32.27 33.75
N ILE A 330 -15.75 31.01 34.07
CA ILE A 330 -15.98 30.44 35.42
C ILE A 330 -14.76 29.59 35.83
N HIS A 331 -14.37 29.71 37.10
CA HIS A 331 -13.19 29.10 37.71
C HIS A 331 -13.58 27.88 38.58
N GLY A 332 -12.78 26.81 38.54
CA GLY A 332 -12.13 26.30 39.76
C GLY A 332 -12.61 24.99 40.44
N TRP A 333 -11.60 24.19 40.85
CA TRP A 333 -11.56 23.25 42.00
C TRP A 333 -12.45 21.97 41.87
N VAL A 334 -12.16 20.76 42.38
CA VAL A 334 -11.05 20.11 43.14
C VAL A 334 -11.19 18.56 42.99
N HIS A 335 -10.29 17.61 43.29
CA HIS A 335 -8.98 17.54 43.96
C HIS A 335 -8.06 16.47 43.29
N GLU A 336 -6.80 16.43 43.72
CA GLU A 336 -5.78 15.36 43.50
C GLU A 336 -5.80 14.33 44.64
N ALA A 337 -5.57 13.03 44.37
CA ALA A 337 -5.30 12.01 45.40
C ALA A 337 -4.57 10.77 44.84
N ASP A 338 -3.36 10.51 45.32
CA ASP A 338 -2.65 9.23 45.19
C ASP A 338 -3.29 8.12 46.03
N SER A 339 -3.17 6.85 45.61
CA SER A 339 -2.43 5.80 46.36
C SER A 339 -2.82 4.35 45.98
N GLN A 340 -1.80 3.59 45.55
CA GLN A 340 -1.42 2.22 45.92
C GLN A 340 -2.49 1.11 46.19
N ASN A 341 -2.27 -0.01 45.49
CA ASN A 341 -2.36 -1.43 45.93
C ASN A 341 -3.35 -1.84 47.04
N LEU A 342 -4.18 -2.85 46.72
CA LEU A 342 -4.25 -4.08 47.52
C LEU A 342 -4.79 -5.27 46.70
N SER A 343 -4.40 -6.47 47.12
CA SER A 343 -4.61 -7.76 46.46
C SER A 343 -5.84 -8.52 46.98
N ASP A 344 -6.31 -9.47 46.16
CA ASP A 344 -7.07 -10.68 46.50
C ASP A 344 -8.35 -10.58 47.36
N ILE A 345 -9.46 -11.11 46.79
CA ILE A 345 -10.25 -12.21 47.38
C ILE A 345 -11.18 -12.79 46.32
N ALA A 346 -11.41 -14.10 46.38
CA ALA A 346 -12.23 -14.86 45.43
C ALA A 346 -13.72 -14.89 45.81
N GLY A 347 -14.57 -15.23 44.84
CA GLY A 347 -15.72 -16.09 45.11
C GLY A 347 -17.13 -15.52 44.90
N ALA A 348 -17.79 -16.06 43.87
CA ALA A 348 -19.19 -16.46 43.83
C ALA A 348 -20.33 -15.41 43.65
N GLU A 349 -21.25 -15.81 42.76
CA GLU A 349 -22.67 -15.44 42.61
C GLU A 349 -23.06 -13.96 42.38
N GLY A 350 -23.74 -13.73 41.25
CA GLY A 350 -24.45 -12.48 40.98
C GLY A 350 -25.97 -12.65 41.04
N PRO A 351 -26.75 -11.58 40.80
CA PRO A 351 -28.12 -11.76 40.32
C PRO A 351 -28.49 -10.89 39.10
N ARG A 352 -29.15 -11.56 38.15
CA ARG A 352 -30.30 -11.11 37.34
C ARG A 352 -30.51 -9.59 37.14
N GLY A 353 -30.04 -9.10 35.98
CA GLY A 353 -30.91 -8.70 34.86
C GLY A 353 -31.80 -7.44 34.96
N ILE A 354 -31.69 -6.58 33.94
CA ILE A 354 -32.80 -5.81 33.36
C ILE A 354 -32.53 -5.54 31.87
N ALA A 355 -33.47 -5.96 31.02
CA ALA A 355 -33.52 -5.60 29.61
C ALA A 355 -34.99 -5.43 29.20
N SER A 356 -35.36 -4.29 28.61
CA SER A 356 -36.69 -4.07 28.01
C SER A 356 -36.71 -2.81 27.14
N PHE A 357 -37.74 -2.72 26.29
CA PHE A 357 -38.05 -1.66 25.30
C PHE A 357 -37.19 -1.70 24.02
N PHE A 358 -37.73 -1.95 22.82
CA PHE A 358 -39.13 -1.84 22.35
C PHE A 358 -39.65 -3.10 21.62
N GLU A 359 -40.93 -3.42 21.81
CA GLU A 359 -41.78 -4.19 20.90
C GLU A 359 -43.08 -3.40 20.61
N PRO A 360 -43.63 -3.46 19.40
CA PRO A 360 -45.05 -3.23 19.15
C PRO A 360 -45.80 -4.58 18.94
N ARG A 361 -46.85 -4.81 19.73
CA ARG A 361 -47.78 -5.94 19.54
C ARG A 361 -48.87 -5.59 18.53
N THR A 362 -49.35 -6.58 17.75
CA THR A 362 -50.65 -7.27 17.99
C THR A 362 -50.97 -8.35 16.94
N ASN A 363 -51.38 -9.54 17.44
CA ASN A 363 -52.46 -10.44 16.97
C ASN A 363 -52.51 -10.93 15.49
N THR A 364 -52.88 -12.18 15.15
CA THR A 364 -53.37 -13.33 15.95
C THR A 364 -53.34 -14.65 15.15
N LEU A 365 -53.24 -15.79 15.87
CA LEU A 365 -53.80 -17.13 15.58
C LEU A 365 -53.36 -17.94 14.34
N GLY A 366 -53.01 -19.21 14.58
CA GLY A 366 -52.89 -20.27 13.57
C GLY A 366 -51.68 -21.18 13.80
N GLY A 367 -51.83 -22.28 14.53
CA GLY A 367 -50.72 -23.19 14.84
C GLY A 367 -50.69 -24.44 13.97
N ASN A 368 -49.49 -25.03 13.82
CA ASN A 368 -49.27 -26.48 13.84
C ASN A 368 -47.77 -26.83 13.96
N GLN A 369 -47.47 -28.04 14.42
CA GLN A 369 -46.13 -28.53 14.77
C GLN A 369 -45.30 -28.97 13.54
N ALA A 370 -43.99 -28.72 13.57
CA ALA A 370 -42.96 -29.48 12.84
C ALA A 370 -41.57 -29.27 13.48
N GLU A 371 -40.68 -30.26 13.32
CA GLU A 371 -39.36 -30.39 13.96
C GLU A 371 -38.22 -29.55 13.31
N PRO A 372 -37.02 -29.45 13.93
CA PRO A 372 -36.13 -28.31 13.73
C PRO A 372 -35.20 -28.44 12.51
N HIS A 373 -35.07 -27.34 11.75
CA HIS A 373 -34.01 -27.15 10.77
C HIS A 373 -33.08 -25.97 11.14
N ALA A 374 -31.82 -26.11 10.74
CA ALA A 374 -30.71 -25.24 11.13
C ALA A 374 -30.91 -23.74 10.80
N VAL A 375 -30.60 -22.88 11.77
CA VAL A 375 -30.51 -21.43 11.56
C VAL A 375 -29.27 -21.10 10.74
N LYS A 376 -29.46 -20.73 9.47
CA LYS A 376 -28.44 -20.03 8.68
C LYS A 376 -28.42 -18.56 9.05
N SER A 377 -27.35 -18.09 9.66
CA SER A 377 -27.11 -16.65 9.85
C SER A 377 -26.80 -15.99 8.51
N ALA A 378 -27.73 -15.18 7.99
CA ALA A 378 -27.50 -14.38 6.79
C ALA A 378 -26.65 -13.15 7.14
N SER A 379 -25.40 -13.12 6.71
CA SER A 379 -24.59 -11.89 6.67
C SER A 379 -24.73 -11.26 5.29
N ALA A 380 -25.22 -10.02 5.23
CA ALA A 380 -25.41 -9.31 3.98
C ALA A 380 -24.04 -8.92 3.37
N VAL A 381 -23.64 -9.60 2.31
CA VAL A 381 -22.50 -9.22 1.47
C VAL A 381 -23.01 -8.36 0.33
N VAL A 382 -22.45 -7.15 0.18
CA VAL A 382 -22.66 -6.32 -1.01
C VAL A 382 -21.87 -6.92 -2.16
N GLN A 383 -22.49 -7.83 -2.92
CA GLN A 383 -21.97 -8.27 -4.21
C GLN A 383 -22.26 -7.20 -5.26
N ALA A 384 -21.21 -6.73 -5.93
CA ALA A 384 -21.37 -6.01 -7.19
C ALA A 384 -21.79 -7.02 -8.27
N ASN A 385 -22.99 -6.85 -8.84
CA ASN A 385 -23.46 -7.68 -9.94
C ASN A 385 -22.60 -7.44 -11.19
N VAL A 386 -21.83 -8.45 -11.59
CA VAL A 386 -21.32 -8.57 -12.96
C VAL A 386 -22.37 -9.35 -13.75
N ILE A 387 -22.93 -8.72 -14.78
CA ILE A 387 -23.81 -9.39 -15.75
C ILE A 387 -22.90 -9.89 -16.88
N GLU A 388 -22.60 -11.19 -16.89
CA GLU A 388 -22.01 -11.84 -18.06
C GLU A 388 -23.10 -12.18 -19.10
N PRO A 389 -22.90 -11.91 -20.39
CA PRO A 389 -23.81 -12.35 -21.44
C PRO A 389 -23.60 -13.84 -21.76
N SER A 390 -24.67 -14.62 -21.76
CA SER A 390 -24.64 -16.04 -22.13
C SER A 390 -24.20 -16.24 -23.60
N PRO A 391 -23.41 -17.28 -23.91
CA PRO A 391 -23.07 -17.61 -25.29
C PRO A 391 -24.27 -18.23 -26.02
N MET A 392 -24.70 -17.61 -27.12
CA MET A 392 -25.64 -18.21 -28.07
C MET A 392 -24.97 -19.37 -28.82
N LEU A 393 -25.54 -20.58 -28.74
CA LEU A 393 -25.17 -21.66 -29.65
C LEU A 393 -25.62 -21.33 -31.07
N THR A 394 -24.69 -21.24 -32.01
CA THR A 394 -24.99 -21.27 -33.44
C THR A 394 -24.87 -22.72 -33.95
N THR A 395 -26.00 -23.41 -34.03
CA THR A 395 -26.07 -24.75 -34.64
C THR A 395 -25.89 -24.64 -36.15
N ALA A 396 -24.77 -25.14 -36.67
CA ALA A 396 -24.58 -25.28 -38.11
C ALA A 396 -25.41 -26.48 -38.62
N ILE A 397 -26.53 -26.21 -39.29
CA ILE A 397 -27.28 -27.22 -40.05
C ILE A 397 -26.84 -27.15 -41.50
N GLY A 398 -26.02 -28.11 -41.92
CA GLY A 398 -25.79 -28.38 -43.34
C GLY A 398 -26.92 -29.27 -43.89
N LEU A 399 -27.40 -28.97 -45.09
CA LEU A 399 -28.16 -29.89 -45.93
C LEU A 399 -27.56 -29.87 -47.36
N PRO A 400 -27.65 -30.99 -48.10
CA PRO A 400 -26.86 -31.20 -49.32
C PRO A 400 -27.60 -30.86 -50.64
N MET A 401 -26.79 -30.77 -51.70
CA MET A 401 -27.10 -30.55 -53.13
C MET A 401 -27.47 -29.11 -53.52
#